data_AF-A0AAD4XUF9-F1
#
_entry.id   AF-A0AAD4XUF9-F1
#
_cell.length_a   1.000
_cell.length_b   1.000
_cell.length_c   1.000
_cell.angle_alpha   90.00
_cell.angle_beta   90.00
_cell.angle_gamma   90.00
#
_symmetry.space_group_name_H-M   'P 1'
#
loop_
_entity.id
_entity.type
_entity.pdbx_description
1 polymer ?
#
loop_
_entity_poly.entity_id
_entity_poly.type
_entity_poly.pdbx_seq_one_letter_code
_entity_poly.pdbx_strand_id
1 'polypeptide(L)'
;MRLWPEIQKSSSSTSKGKLTEIEDLERQTDRQKMVVQKCINGLLLIHFLFMVIVTPLIDIGHILTWYANNENGDAPSSIKIPHFAVFLILFEHLLVWPLCIANFYGIFKGKSWVKKTCLIYGVGATTAMAAILSEMIRSSGAFSTLSSIYVPFLGFALISTLNGLVPNY
;
A
#
# COMPACT_ATOMS: atom_id res chain seq x y z
N MET A 1 -9.80 -34.19 59.50
CA MET A 1 -8.97 -33.33 58.62
C MET A 1 -8.95 -33.96 57.22
N ARG A 2 -9.90 -33.60 56.33
CA ARG A 2 -10.11 -34.27 55.02
C ARG A 2 -10.44 -33.26 53.90
N LEU A 3 -9.83 -32.07 53.96
CA LEU A 3 -10.09 -30.95 53.04
C LEU A 3 -9.20 -30.93 51.78
N TRP A 4 -8.19 -31.80 51.71
CA TRP A 4 -7.18 -31.77 50.64
C TRP A 4 -7.67 -32.13 49.21
N PRO A 5 -8.59 -33.10 48.99
CA PRO A 5 -8.96 -33.50 47.63
C PRO A 5 -9.87 -32.47 46.92
N GLU A 6 -10.68 -31.72 47.67
CA GLU A 6 -11.58 -30.69 47.10
C GLU A 6 -10.81 -29.46 46.59
N ILE A 7 -9.73 -29.08 47.28
CA ILE A 7 -8.89 -27.93 46.89
C ILE A 7 -8.15 -28.24 45.57
N GLN A 8 -7.66 -29.47 45.41
CA GLN A 8 -7.02 -29.92 44.16
C GLN A 8 -8.01 -29.96 42.99
N LYS A 9 -9.24 -30.43 43.22
CA LYS A 9 -10.29 -30.49 42.20
C LYS A 9 -10.73 -29.09 41.76
N SER A 10 -10.94 -28.19 42.71
CA SER A 10 -11.25 -26.77 42.45
C SER A 10 -10.14 -26.08 41.67
N SER A 11 -8.88 -26.25 42.08
CA SER A 11 -7.72 -25.69 41.36
C SER A 11 -7.58 -26.22 39.93
N SER A 12 -7.84 -27.51 39.70
CA SER A 12 -7.77 -28.10 38.35
C SER A 12 -8.91 -27.64 37.44
N SER A 13 -10.11 -27.44 38.00
CA SER A 13 -11.28 -26.92 37.29
C SER A 13 -11.07 -25.46 36.86
N THR A 14 -10.56 -24.62 37.76
CA THR A 14 -10.24 -23.22 37.46
C THR A 14 -9.11 -23.09 36.45
N SER A 15 -8.09 -23.95 36.53
CA SER A 15 -7.00 -23.96 35.55
C SER A 15 -7.46 -24.41 34.16
N LYS A 16 -8.35 -25.41 34.07
CA LYS A 16 -8.93 -25.84 32.78
C LYS A 16 -9.80 -24.75 32.15
N GLY A 17 -10.64 -24.08 32.95
CA GLY A 17 -11.48 -22.98 32.48
C GLY A 17 -10.67 -21.81 31.92
N LYS A 18 -9.56 -21.44 32.59
CA LYS A 18 -8.64 -20.42 32.06
C LYS A 18 -7.95 -20.85 30.76
N LEU A 19 -7.56 -22.12 30.63
CA LEU A 19 -6.95 -22.61 29.40
C LEU A 19 -7.91 -22.53 28.21
N THR A 20 -9.17 -22.92 28.41
CA THR A 20 -10.20 -22.87 27.35
C THR A 20 -10.51 -21.44 26.92
N GLU A 21 -10.52 -20.49 27.87
CA GLU A 21 -10.74 -19.07 27.56
C GLU A 21 -9.59 -18.48 26.74
N ILE A 22 -8.33 -18.85 27.04
CA ILE A 22 -7.16 -18.42 26.28
C ILE A 22 -7.19 -19.01 24.86
N GLU A 23 -7.51 -20.30 24.70
CA GLU A 23 -7.64 -20.93 23.38
C GLU A 23 -8.76 -20.28 22.54
N ASP A 24 -9.88 -19.91 23.17
CA ASP A 24 -10.97 -19.22 22.48
C ASP A 24 -10.58 -17.79 22.08
N LEU A 25 -9.78 -17.08 22.89
CA LEU A 25 -9.22 -15.77 22.57
C LEU A 25 -8.19 -15.83 21.43
N GLU A 26 -7.32 -16.84 21.42
CA GLU A 26 -6.36 -17.06 20.32
C GLU A 26 -7.11 -17.40 19.02
N ARG A 27 -8.09 -18.31 19.06
CA ARG A 27 -8.94 -18.63 17.90
C ARG A 27 -9.72 -17.42 17.40
N GLN A 28 -10.21 -16.56 18.30
CA GLN A 28 -10.85 -15.31 17.91
C GLN A 28 -9.83 -14.37 17.24
N THR A 29 -8.65 -14.22 17.81
CA THR A 29 -7.57 -13.38 17.28
C THR A 29 -7.15 -13.83 15.88
N ASP A 30 -7.01 -15.14 15.65
CA ASP A 30 -6.63 -15.68 14.34
C ASP A 30 -7.73 -15.53 13.30
N ARG A 31 -9.00 -15.68 13.70
CA ARG A 31 -10.14 -15.34 12.83
C ARG A 31 -10.12 -13.86 12.46
N GLN A 32 -9.87 -12.97 13.41
CA GLN A 32 -9.80 -11.53 13.14
C GLN A 32 -8.65 -11.20 12.18
N LYS A 33 -7.44 -11.72 12.42
CA LYS A 33 -6.29 -11.55 11.51
C LYS A 33 -6.60 -12.02 10.09
N MET A 34 -7.25 -13.18 9.95
CA MET A 34 -7.63 -13.73 8.65
C MET A 34 -8.65 -12.85 7.91
N VAL A 35 -9.67 -12.33 8.62
CA VAL A 35 -10.69 -11.44 8.04
C VAL A 35 -10.06 -10.11 7.60
N VAL A 36 -9.25 -9.50 8.47
CA VAL A 36 -8.56 -8.24 8.19
C VAL A 36 -7.66 -8.37 6.96
N GLN A 37 -6.87 -9.45 6.86
CA GLN A 37 -6.00 -9.68 5.71
C GLN A 37 -6.79 -9.80 4.40
N LYS A 38 -7.96 -10.44 4.42
CA LYS A 38 -8.84 -10.55 3.25
C LYS A 38 -9.38 -9.19 2.82
N CYS A 39 -9.86 -8.38 3.77
CA CYS A 39 -10.35 -7.02 3.49
C CYS A 39 -9.25 -6.15 2.87
N ILE A 40 -8.06 -6.20 3.46
CA ILE A 40 -6.89 -5.47 3.00
C ILE A 40 -6.47 -5.90 1.59
N ASN A 41 -6.36 -7.20 1.32
CA ASN A 41 -6.01 -7.71 0.00
C ASN A 41 -7.05 -7.30 -1.05
N GLY A 42 -8.34 -7.30 -0.70
CA GLY A 42 -9.42 -6.81 -1.57
C GLY A 42 -9.32 -5.31 -1.86
N LEU A 43 -9.03 -4.51 -0.85
CA LEU A 43 -8.84 -3.07 -0.98
C LEU A 43 -7.63 -2.72 -1.86
N LEU A 44 -6.51 -3.41 -1.65
CA LEU A 44 -5.31 -3.31 -2.48
C LEU A 44 -5.59 -3.70 -3.92
N LEU A 45 -6.36 -4.76 -4.15
CA LEU A 45 -6.75 -5.19 -5.49
C LEU A 45 -7.54 -4.11 -6.23
N ILE A 46 -8.49 -3.46 -5.57
CA ILE A 46 -9.26 -2.35 -6.14
C ILE A 46 -8.33 -1.17 -6.46
N HIS A 47 -7.41 -0.84 -5.57
CA HIS A 47 -6.43 0.21 -5.80
C HIS A 47 -5.52 -0.09 -7.01
N PHE A 48 -4.96 -1.31 -7.11
CA PHE A 48 -4.14 -1.69 -8.25
C PHE A 48 -4.91 -1.67 -9.56
N LEU A 49 -6.17 -2.12 -9.56
CA LEU A 49 -7.04 -2.05 -10.73
C LEU A 49 -7.27 -0.60 -11.17
N PHE A 50 -7.54 0.29 -10.22
CA PHE A 50 -7.69 1.72 -10.48
C PHE A 50 -6.42 2.31 -11.09
N MET A 51 -5.25 2.01 -10.52
CA MET A 51 -3.97 2.48 -11.04
C MET A 51 -3.71 1.96 -12.46
N VAL A 52 -3.96 0.68 -12.75
CA VAL A 52 -3.80 0.12 -14.11
C VAL A 52 -4.58 0.92 -15.18
N ILE A 53 -5.72 1.51 -14.81
CA ILE A 53 -6.56 2.31 -15.72
C ILE A 53 -6.11 3.79 -15.76
N VAL A 54 -5.80 4.39 -14.61
CA VAL A 54 -5.51 5.82 -14.48
C VAL A 54 -4.09 6.17 -14.95
N THR A 55 -3.12 5.31 -14.63
CA THR A 55 -1.70 5.44 -14.96
C THR A 55 -1.43 5.63 -16.47
N PRO A 56 -2.03 4.86 -17.40
CA PRO A 56 -1.88 5.12 -18.84
C PRO A 56 -2.68 6.33 -19.34
N LEU A 57 -3.77 6.70 -18.66
CA LEU A 57 -4.67 7.76 -19.12
C LEU A 57 -4.10 9.17 -18.89
N ILE A 58 -3.39 9.38 -17.78
CA ILE A 58 -2.93 10.71 -17.37
C ILE A 58 -1.48 10.97 -17.82
N ASP A 59 -0.56 10.03 -17.59
CA ASP A 59 0.87 10.33 -17.66
C ASP A 59 1.43 10.36 -19.08
N ILE A 60 1.11 9.39 -19.93
CA ILE A 60 1.75 9.28 -21.25
C ILE A 60 1.38 10.48 -22.13
N GLY A 61 0.10 10.84 -22.15
CA GLY A 61 -0.40 11.97 -22.94
C GLY A 61 0.10 13.32 -22.42
N HIS A 62 0.11 13.50 -21.09
CA HIS A 62 0.55 14.75 -20.48
C HIS A 62 2.07 14.96 -20.62
N ILE A 63 2.88 13.91 -20.43
CA ILE A 63 4.33 13.97 -20.61
C ILE A 63 4.69 14.24 -22.07
N LEU A 64 4.05 13.56 -23.03
CA LEU A 64 4.34 13.75 -24.45
C LEU A 64 3.92 15.14 -24.96
N THR A 65 2.77 15.63 -24.50
CA THR A 65 2.29 16.99 -24.83
C THR A 65 3.17 18.06 -24.19
N TRP A 66 3.56 17.89 -22.92
CA TRP A 66 4.50 18.78 -22.25
C TRP A 66 5.86 18.80 -22.96
N TYR A 67 6.36 17.63 -23.34
CA TYR A 67 7.62 17.50 -24.07
C TYR A 67 7.57 18.23 -25.43
N ALA A 68 6.54 17.97 -26.23
CA ALA A 68 6.36 18.60 -27.53
C ALA A 68 6.22 20.13 -27.44
N ASN A 69 5.51 20.63 -26.43
CA ASN A 69 5.33 22.07 -26.22
C ASN A 69 6.62 22.77 -25.73
N ASN A 70 7.48 22.07 -24.99
CA ASN A 70 8.76 22.62 -24.53
C ASN A 70 9.85 22.56 -25.61
N GLU A 71 9.82 21.56 -26.50
CA GLU A 71 10.72 21.48 -27.65
C GLU A 71 10.42 22.57 -28.70
N ASN A 72 9.14 22.90 -28.88
CA ASN A 72 8.69 23.86 -29.90
C ASN A 72 8.78 25.35 -29.47
N GLY A 73 9.22 25.66 -28.25
CA GLY A 73 9.64 27.02 -27.86
C GLY A 73 8.56 27.98 -27.36
N ASP A 74 7.30 27.53 -27.23
CA ASP A 74 6.17 28.43 -26.95
C ASP A 74 5.76 28.50 -25.47
N ALA A 75 6.42 27.73 -24.59
CA ALA A 75 6.06 27.65 -23.17
C ALA A 75 6.76 28.74 -22.32
N PRO A 76 6.01 29.65 -21.66
CA PRO A 76 6.57 30.67 -20.78
C PRO A 76 6.83 30.10 -19.38
N SER A 77 7.88 29.30 -19.18
CA SER A 77 8.45 29.10 -17.84
C SER A 77 9.85 28.49 -17.88
N SER A 78 10.76 29.15 -17.17
CA SER A 78 12.22 29.01 -17.21
C SER A 78 12.81 27.73 -16.58
N ILE A 79 12.10 26.60 -16.61
CA ILE A 79 12.59 25.32 -16.10
C ILE A 79 12.72 24.33 -17.25
N LYS A 80 13.91 24.29 -17.84
CA LYS A 80 14.33 23.18 -18.72
C LYS A 80 14.44 21.92 -17.87
N ILE A 81 13.39 21.11 -17.83
CA ILE A 81 13.52 19.74 -17.31
C ILE A 81 14.44 19.01 -18.30
N PRO A 82 15.57 18.46 -17.83
CA PRO A 82 16.53 17.85 -18.73
C PRO A 82 15.92 16.59 -19.37
N HIS A 83 16.24 16.35 -20.65
CA HIS A 83 15.69 15.22 -21.42
C HIS A 83 15.84 13.87 -20.71
N PHE A 84 16.94 13.67 -19.96
CA PHE A 84 17.14 12.44 -19.19
C PHE A 84 16.06 12.21 -18.12
N ALA A 85 15.51 13.27 -17.52
CA ALA A 85 14.46 13.14 -16.50
C ALA A 85 13.13 12.70 -17.12
N VAL A 86 12.81 13.13 -18.34
CA VAL A 86 11.62 12.67 -19.08
C VAL A 86 11.72 11.16 -19.36
N PHE A 87 12.89 10.69 -19.80
CA PHE A 87 13.13 9.26 -19.99
C PHE A 87 13.09 8.46 -18.68
N LEU A 88 13.59 9.02 -17.57
CA LEU A 88 13.50 8.39 -16.25
C LEU A 88 12.04 8.24 -15.79
N ILE A 89 11.23 9.29 -15.93
CA ILE A 89 9.81 9.25 -15.57
C ILE A 89 9.09 8.24 -16.47
N LEU A 90 9.34 8.25 -17.78
CA LEU A 90 8.75 7.30 -18.71
C LEU A 90 9.16 5.85 -18.40
N PHE A 91 10.43 5.63 -18.04
CA PHE A 91 10.96 4.31 -17.69
C PHE A 91 10.41 3.81 -16.35
N GLU A 92 10.33 4.69 -15.35
CA GLU A 92 9.67 4.42 -14.07
C GLU A 92 8.21 4.02 -14.32
N HIS A 93 7.52 4.73 -15.22
CA HIS A 93 6.15 4.41 -15.60
C HIS A 93 6.01 3.04 -16.28
N LEU A 94 6.92 2.76 -17.23
CA LEU A 94 7.01 1.49 -17.92
C LEU A 94 7.34 0.32 -16.99
N LEU A 95 7.95 0.57 -15.83
CA LEU A 95 8.21 -0.43 -14.80
C LEU A 95 7.04 -0.58 -13.82
N VAL A 96 6.45 0.54 -13.38
CA VAL A 96 5.35 0.55 -12.40
C VAL A 96 4.08 -0.07 -13.01
N TRP A 97 3.80 0.20 -14.28
CA TRP A 97 2.60 -0.32 -14.95
C TRP A 97 2.51 -1.86 -15.02
N PRO A 98 3.51 -2.60 -15.54
CA PRO A 98 3.49 -4.07 -15.50
C PRO A 98 3.56 -4.61 -14.08
N LEU A 99 4.16 -3.87 -13.14
CA LEU A 99 4.18 -4.24 -11.72
C LEU A 99 2.78 -4.18 -11.10
N CYS A 100 1.97 -3.17 -11.45
CA CYS A 100 0.57 -3.07 -11.04
C CYS A 100 -0.28 -4.22 -11.62
N ILE A 101 -0.08 -4.56 -12.90
CA ILE A 101 -0.76 -5.70 -13.54
C ILE A 101 -0.33 -7.02 -12.88
N ALA A 102 0.96 -7.20 -12.61
CA ALA A 102 1.48 -8.38 -11.93
C ALA A 102 0.96 -8.49 -10.48
N ASN A 103 0.86 -7.37 -9.76
CA ASN A 103 0.27 -7.30 -8.41
C ASN A 103 -1.21 -7.66 -8.44
N PHE A 104 -1.99 -7.11 -9.37
CA PHE A 104 -3.40 -7.45 -9.57
C PHE A 104 -3.57 -8.95 -9.84
N TYR A 105 -2.82 -9.49 -10.82
CA TYR A 105 -2.87 -10.91 -11.17
C TYR A 105 -2.43 -11.81 -10.01
N GLY A 106 -1.39 -11.40 -9.30
CA GLY A 106 -0.84 -12.14 -8.18
C GLY A 106 -1.83 -12.22 -7.00
N ILE A 107 -2.49 -11.11 -6.65
CA ILE A 107 -3.53 -11.11 -5.61
C ILE A 107 -4.70 -12.00 -6.04
N PHE A 108 -5.12 -11.90 -7.31
CA PHE A 108 -6.19 -12.71 -7.87
C PHE A 108 -5.89 -14.22 -7.84
N LYS A 109 -4.63 -14.61 -8.06
CA LYS A 109 -4.16 -16.01 -8.00
C LYS A 109 -3.59 -16.43 -6.64
N GLY A 110 -3.60 -15.56 -5.63
CA GLY A 110 -3.07 -15.84 -4.29
C GLY A 110 -1.58 -16.21 -4.28
N LYS A 111 -0.76 -15.66 -5.18
CA LYS A 111 0.67 -16.01 -5.29
C LYS A 111 1.49 -15.40 -4.15
N SER A 112 2.46 -16.15 -3.62
CA SER A 112 3.35 -15.70 -2.53
C SER A 112 4.26 -14.51 -2.89
N TRP A 113 4.53 -14.32 -4.18
CA TRP A 113 5.40 -13.26 -4.71
C TRP A 113 4.75 -11.86 -4.61
N VAL A 114 3.42 -11.81 -4.47
CA VAL A 114 2.65 -10.57 -4.31
C VAL A 114 3.17 -9.72 -3.18
N LYS A 115 3.59 -10.32 -2.06
CA LYS A 115 4.09 -9.55 -0.91
C LYS A 115 5.35 -8.76 -1.27
N LYS A 116 6.26 -9.38 -2.03
CA LYS A 116 7.50 -8.73 -2.47
C LYS A 116 7.22 -7.60 -3.46
N THR A 117 6.36 -7.84 -4.43
CA THR A 117 6.03 -6.86 -5.48
C THR A 117 5.16 -5.72 -4.95
N CYS A 118 4.28 -6.00 -3.98
CA CYS A 118 3.50 -5.02 -3.23
C CYS A 118 4.39 -4.15 -2.32
N LEU A 119 5.43 -4.73 -1.71
CA LEU A 119 6.43 -3.98 -0.95
C LEU A 119 7.24 -3.03 -1.84
N ILE A 120 7.75 -3.52 -2.98
CA ILE A 120 8.53 -2.72 -3.94
C ILE A 120 7.68 -1.55 -4.45
N TYR A 121 6.44 -1.83 -4.86
CA TYR A 121 5.50 -0.80 -5.30
C TYR A 121 5.19 0.20 -4.18
N GLY A 122 4.85 -0.29 -2.98
CA GLY A 122 4.49 0.53 -1.84
C GLY A 122 5.59 1.52 -1.46
N VAL A 123 6.84 1.05 -1.36
CA VAL A 123 8.00 1.90 -1.02
C VAL A 123 8.25 2.96 -2.10
N GLY A 124 8.17 2.58 -3.37
CA GLY A 124 8.29 3.52 -4.49
C GLY A 124 7.21 4.59 -4.45
N ALA A 125 5.95 4.18 -4.32
CA ALA A 125 4.81 5.09 -4.24
C ALA A 125 4.89 6.01 -3.01
N THR A 126 5.26 5.49 -1.83
CA THR A 126 5.45 6.33 -0.63
C THR A 126 6.55 7.36 -0.84
N THR A 127 7.66 6.99 -1.48
CA THR A 127 8.78 7.92 -1.75
C THR A 127 8.36 9.03 -2.71
N ALA A 128 7.69 8.68 -3.82
CA ALA A 128 7.20 9.64 -4.79
C ALA A 128 6.16 10.59 -4.16
N MET A 129 5.20 10.05 -3.41
CA MET A 129 4.18 10.86 -2.72
C MET A 129 4.78 11.76 -1.65
N ALA A 130 5.79 11.29 -0.90
CA ALA A 130 6.51 12.11 0.07
C ALA A 130 7.28 13.25 -0.62
N ALA A 131 7.90 13.00 -1.77
CA ALA A 131 8.55 14.04 -2.56
C ALA A 131 7.56 15.10 -3.03
N ILE A 132 6.41 14.70 -3.61
CA ILE A 132 5.35 15.61 -4.05
C ILE A 132 4.80 16.43 -2.87
N LEU A 133 4.51 15.78 -1.74
CA LEU A 133 4.05 16.46 -0.53
C LEU A 133 5.09 17.45 0.00
N SER A 134 6.38 17.10 -0.02
CA SER A 134 7.45 18.00 0.42
C SER A 134 7.57 19.25 -0.45
N GLU A 135 7.38 19.10 -1.77
CA GLU A 135 7.36 20.19 -2.74
C GLU A 135 6.11 21.08 -2.51
N MET A 136 4.94 20.47 -2.27
CA MET A 136 3.70 21.21 -2.00
C MET A 136 3.72 21.97 -0.67
N ILE A 137 4.29 21.38 0.39
CA ILE A 137 4.47 22.05 1.69
C ILE A 137 5.35 23.29 1.52
N ARG A 138 6.40 23.19 0.70
CA ARG A 138 7.29 24.31 0.38
C ARG A 138 6.63 25.37 -0.51
N SER A 139 5.69 24.98 -1.36
CA SER A 139 5.02 25.87 -2.32
C SER A 139 3.87 26.69 -1.72
N SER A 140 3.30 26.28 -0.57
CA SER A 140 2.29 27.00 0.26
C SER A 140 0.94 27.39 -0.40
N GLY A 141 0.86 27.56 -1.73
CA GLY A 141 -0.30 28.15 -2.41
C GLY A 141 -1.43 27.19 -2.82
N ALA A 142 -1.19 25.88 -2.90
CA ALA A 142 -2.17 24.88 -3.38
C ALA A 142 -2.43 23.73 -2.38
N PHE A 143 -1.99 23.92 -1.13
CA PHE A 143 -1.91 22.86 -0.13
C PHE A 143 -3.28 22.30 0.29
N SER A 144 -4.34 23.12 0.35
CA SER A 144 -5.62 22.70 0.94
C SER A 144 -6.40 21.68 0.11
N THR A 145 -6.48 21.84 -1.21
CA THR A 145 -7.30 20.97 -2.07
C THR A 145 -6.52 19.75 -2.59
N LEU A 146 -5.25 19.94 -2.99
CA LEU A 146 -4.43 18.84 -3.50
C LEU A 146 -4.02 17.89 -2.38
N SER A 147 -3.62 18.37 -1.20
CA SER A 147 -3.23 17.50 -0.08
C SER A 147 -4.36 16.54 0.31
N SER A 148 -5.61 17.00 0.27
CA SER A 148 -6.78 16.15 0.57
C SER A 148 -6.94 14.96 -0.40
N ILE A 149 -6.43 15.06 -1.63
CA ILE A 149 -6.46 13.98 -2.62
C ILE A 149 -5.21 13.09 -2.47
N TYR A 150 -4.04 13.67 -2.19
CA TYR A 150 -2.77 12.92 -2.09
C TYR A 150 -2.60 12.14 -0.78
N VAL A 151 -3.16 12.61 0.33
CA VAL A 151 -3.12 11.93 1.64
C VAL A 151 -3.73 10.51 1.61
N PRO A 152 -4.93 10.26 1.05
CA PRO A 152 -5.46 8.90 0.98
C PRO A 152 -4.59 8.00 0.11
N PHE A 153 -4.01 8.51 -0.98
CA PHE A 153 -3.06 7.75 -1.81
C PHE A 153 -1.80 7.34 -1.04
N LEU A 154 -1.24 8.26 -0.24
CA LEU A 154 -0.13 7.94 0.65
C LEU A 154 -0.53 6.86 1.68
N GLY A 155 -1.75 6.95 2.23
CA GLY A 155 -2.31 5.93 3.12
C GLY A 155 -2.35 4.54 2.46
N PHE A 156 -2.84 4.45 1.23
CA PHE A 156 -2.84 3.19 0.47
C PHE A 156 -1.42 2.65 0.21
N ALA A 157 -0.46 3.52 -0.14
CA ALA A 157 0.93 3.13 -0.35
C ALA A 157 1.59 2.60 0.94
N LEU A 158 1.31 3.23 2.08
CA LEU A 158 1.78 2.76 3.39
C LEU A 158 1.15 1.43 3.78
N ILE A 159 -0.17 1.27 3.59
CA ILE A 159 -0.87 0.00 3.83
C ILE A 159 -0.29 -1.10 2.93
N SER A 160 0.01 -0.79 1.67
CA SER A 160 0.67 -1.71 0.72
C SER A 160 2.06 -2.13 1.21
N THR A 161 2.87 -1.17 1.68
CA THR A 161 4.22 -1.42 2.22
C THR A 161 4.16 -2.30 3.47
N LEU A 162 3.28 -1.95 4.42
CA LEU A 162 3.07 -2.71 5.66
C LEU A 162 2.61 -4.14 5.36
N ASN A 163 1.71 -4.33 4.39
CA ASN A 163 1.28 -5.67 3.97
C ASN A 163 2.37 -6.52 3.34
N GLY A 164 3.24 -5.90 2.55
CA GLY A 164 4.40 -6.57 1.99
C GLY A 164 5.42 -6.98 3.06
N LEU A 165 5.52 -6.18 4.13
CA LEU A 165 6.50 -6.36 5.20
C LEU A 165 6.06 -7.37 6.25
N VAL A 166 4.76 -7.49 6.55
CA VAL A 166 4.25 -8.46 7.53
C VAL A 166 4.42 -9.89 7.00
N PRO A 167 5.36 -10.67 7.57
CA PRO A 167 5.46 -12.09 7.28
C PRO A 167 4.22 -12.75 7.92
N ASN A 168 3.49 -13.55 7.15
CA ASN A 168 2.48 -14.41 7.79
C ASN A 168 3.29 -15.55 8.41
N TYR A 169 3.33 -15.61 9.74
CA TYR A 169 3.57 -16.85 10.46
C TYR A 169 2.42 -17.82 10.21
#